data_AF-A0A9X4CLC7-F1
#
_entry.id   AF-A0A9X4CLC7-F1
#
_cell.length_a   1.000
_cell.length_b   1.000
_cell.length_c   1.000
_cell.angle_alpha   90.00
_cell.angle_beta   90.00
_cell.angle_gamma   90.00
#
_symmetry.space_group_name_H-M   'P 1'
#
loop_
_entity.id
_entity.type
_entity.pdbx_description
1 polymer ?
#
loop_
_entity_poly.entity_id
_entity_poly.type
_entity_poly.pdbx_seq_one_letter_code
_entity_poly.pdbx_strand_id
1 'polypeptide(L)'
;MFEGFYKVRFQLGDSVGRSVMHAGNGKMLGGNSAFAHIGSYEKTDSGVDVVIKTVRHNPDPSYRAMAGTDDATLIAKGWADGDLYRFKGELKELPGVPFQSLMTPITEEEVPIAGGVGEAGISDGLYSIHLRMLDGLDGGLTGVMLLNQGRILGGDAAFYYLGSYTAAKGRWKGQILNQEHTPAKDDPIFGGHEVGIGFSGSYDAEQAVLEAAALAGKRSLRLTAALKLMHRA
;
A
#
# COMPACT_ATOMS: atom_id res chain seq x y z
N MET A 1 1.28 18.01 -10.18
CA MET A 1 0.03 17.23 -10.27
C MET A 1 -0.11 16.44 -8.97
N PHE A 2 -1.26 16.46 -8.30
CA PHE A 2 -1.44 15.80 -6.98
C PHE A 2 -1.83 14.31 -7.09
N GLU A 3 -2.40 13.90 -8.21
CA GLU A 3 -2.81 12.52 -8.43
C GLU A 3 -1.60 11.67 -8.83
N GLY A 4 -1.56 10.44 -8.32
CA GLY A 4 -0.45 9.52 -8.51
C GLY A 4 -0.26 8.57 -7.34
N PHE A 5 0.87 7.86 -7.36
CA PHE A 5 1.30 6.95 -6.31
C PHE A 5 2.51 7.49 -5.57
N TYR A 6 2.50 7.39 -4.24
CA TYR A 6 3.43 8.08 -3.38
C TYR A 6 3.95 7.17 -2.29
N LYS A 7 5.24 7.32 -1.96
CA LYS A 7 5.74 6.99 -0.63
C LYS A 7 5.43 8.15 0.31
N VAL A 8 5.10 7.82 1.56
CA VAL A 8 4.67 8.80 2.55
C VAL A 8 5.51 8.64 3.81
N ARG A 9 6.06 9.76 4.28
CA ARG A 9 6.58 9.88 5.64
C ARG A 9 5.67 10.84 6.40
N PHE A 10 5.21 10.42 7.57
CA PHE A 10 4.36 11.26 8.40
C PHE A 10 4.82 11.27 9.86
N GLN A 11 4.39 12.29 10.58
CA GLN A 11 4.70 12.49 11.97
C GLN A 11 3.43 12.93 12.69
N LEU A 12 3.20 12.34 13.87
CA LEU A 12 2.12 12.68 14.78
C LEU A 12 2.74 12.89 16.17
N GLY A 13 2.77 14.14 16.65
CA GLY A 13 3.57 14.50 17.81
C GLY A 13 5.04 14.09 17.60
N ASP A 14 5.59 13.28 18.50
CA ASP A 14 6.98 12.79 18.41
C ASP A 14 7.12 11.46 17.65
N SER A 15 6.00 10.84 17.25
CA SER A 15 6.00 9.55 16.57
C SER A 15 6.12 9.73 15.07
N VAL A 16 6.98 8.95 14.42
CA VAL A 16 7.17 8.95 12.96
C VAL A 16 6.66 7.65 12.37
N GLY A 17 5.82 7.77 11.33
CA GLY A 17 5.29 6.66 10.57
C GLY A 17 5.65 6.77 9.08
N ARG A 18 5.44 5.66 8.38
CA ARG A 18 5.63 5.54 6.93
C ARG A 18 4.53 4.70 6.33
N SER A 19 4.20 4.97 5.08
CA SER A 19 3.16 4.29 4.32
C SER A 19 3.35 4.53 2.82
N VAL A 20 2.53 3.86 2.02
CA VAL A 20 2.27 4.23 0.63
C VAL A 20 0.87 4.81 0.49
N MET A 21 0.66 5.61 -0.56
CA MET A 21 -0.63 6.24 -0.85
C MET A 21 -0.84 6.42 -2.35
N HIS A 22 -1.97 5.96 -2.85
CA HIS A 22 -2.47 6.31 -4.17
C HIS A 22 -3.56 7.37 -4.06
N ALA A 23 -3.42 8.46 -4.80
CA ALA A 23 -4.42 9.53 -4.93
C ALA A 23 -4.94 9.58 -6.36
N GLY A 24 -6.26 9.43 -6.54
CA GLY A 24 -6.88 9.47 -7.85
C GLY A 24 -8.41 9.46 -7.75
N ASN A 25 -9.09 10.11 -8.69
CA ASN A 25 -10.55 10.15 -8.76
C ASN A 25 -11.24 10.59 -7.46
N GLY A 26 -10.65 11.56 -6.74
CA GLY A 26 -11.18 12.06 -5.47
C GLY A 26 -10.94 11.13 -4.27
N LYS A 27 -10.27 9.98 -4.46
CA LYS A 27 -9.97 8.99 -3.42
C LYS A 27 -8.48 8.99 -3.06
N MET A 28 -8.21 8.65 -1.80
CA MET A 28 -6.87 8.38 -1.27
C MET A 28 -6.88 6.98 -0.63
N LEU A 29 -6.21 6.03 -1.28
CA LEU A 29 -6.16 4.63 -0.85
C LEU A 29 -4.71 4.20 -0.65
N GLY A 30 -4.39 3.71 0.53
CA GLY A 30 -3.02 3.35 0.88
C GLY A 30 -2.95 2.67 2.24
N GLY A 31 -1.78 2.73 2.87
CA GLY A 31 -1.56 2.04 4.13
C GLY A 31 -0.10 1.69 4.38
N ASN A 32 0.12 0.98 5.48
CA ASN A 32 1.40 0.48 5.90
C ASN A 32 1.27 -0.98 6.36
N SER A 33 2.29 -1.48 7.06
CA SER A 33 2.36 -2.86 7.54
C SER A 33 1.18 -3.32 8.41
N ALA A 34 0.47 -2.40 9.06
CA ALA A 34 -0.63 -2.79 9.96
C ALA A 34 -1.95 -2.06 9.76
N PHE A 35 -1.94 -0.92 9.06
CA PHE A 35 -3.11 -0.08 8.90
C PHE A 35 -3.36 0.22 7.42
N ALA A 36 -4.61 0.08 7.02
CA ALA A 36 -5.12 0.64 5.79
C ALA A 36 -5.47 2.12 6.01
N HIS A 37 -5.31 2.94 4.98
CA HIS A 37 -5.65 4.35 4.96
C HIS A 37 -6.64 4.56 3.82
N ILE A 38 -7.88 4.92 4.18
CA ILE A 38 -9.01 5.01 3.26
C ILE A 38 -9.60 6.40 3.41
N GLY A 39 -9.53 7.21 2.37
CA GLY A 39 -9.98 8.58 2.44
C GLY A 39 -10.35 9.18 1.10
N SER A 40 -10.65 10.48 1.15
CA SER A 40 -11.00 11.31 0.01
C SER A 40 -10.24 12.63 0.07
N TYR A 41 -10.15 13.27 -1.09
CA TYR A 41 -9.60 14.61 -1.21
C TYR A 41 -10.49 15.49 -2.09
N GLU A 42 -10.50 16.78 -1.78
CA GLU A 42 -11.11 17.81 -2.61
C GLU A 42 -10.03 18.83 -3.00
N LYS A 43 -9.98 19.18 -4.29
CA LYS A 43 -9.07 20.23 -4.79
C LYS A 43 -9.61 21.59 -4.37
N THR A 44 -8.74 22.44 -3.85
CA THR A 44 -9.05 23.83 -3.47
C THR A 44 -8.12 24.77 -4.22
N ASP A 45 -8.40 26.07 -4.20
CA ASP A 45 -7.53 27.09 -4.83
C ASP A 45 -6.10 27.07 -4.27
N SER A 46 -5.95 26.64 -3.00
CA SER A 46 -4.68 26.63 -2.26
C SER A 46 -4.01 25.24 -2.18
N GLY A 47 -4.63 24.18 -2.71
CA GLY A 47 -4.10 22.81 -2.60
C GLY A 47 -5.19 21.75 -2.56
N VAL A 48 -5.18 20.92 -1.51
CA VAL A 48 -6.24 19.91 -1.28
C VAL A 48 -6.65 19.84 0.18
N ASP A 49 -7.92 19.58 0.41
CA ASP A 49 -8.46 19.21 1.72
C ASP A 49 -8.68 17.70 1.74
N VAL A 50 -8.27 17.02 2.83
CA VAL A 50 -8.33 15.55 2.91
C VAL A 50 -8.94 15.07 4.22
N VAL A 51 -9.67 13.96 4.11
CA VAL A 51 -10.18 13.19 5.24
C VAL A 51 -9.81 11.73 5.03
N ILE A 52 -9.09 11.14 5.99
CA ILE A 52 -8.59 9.76 5.89
C ILE A 52 -8.96 9.00 7.16
N LYS A 53 -9.63 7.85 7.01
CA LYS A 53 -9.82 6.88 8.08
C LYS A 53 -8.70 5.85 8.05
N THR A 54 -8.13 5.55 9.21
CA THR A 54 -7.20 4.43 9.40
C THR A 54 -7.93 3.22 9.97
N VAL A 55 -7.67 2.03 9.43
CA VAL A 55 -8.29 0.77 9.88
C VAL A 55 -7.21 -0.30 10.03
N ARG A 56 -7.14 -0.96 11.18
CA ARG A 56 -6.21 -2.07 11.42
C ARG A 56 -6.55 -3.27 10.53
N HIS A 57 -5.53 -3.83 9.87
CA HIS A 57 -5.60 -5.10 9.16
C HIS A 57 -4.65 -6.16 9.73
N ASN A 58 -3.56 -5.75 10.41
CA ASN A 58 -2.64 -6.64 11.10
C ASN A 58 -2.87 -6.61 12.62
N PRO A 59 -3.30 -7.73 13.24
CA PRO A 59 -3.58 -7.81 14.68
C PRO A 59 -2.32 -7.92 15.55
N ASP A 60 -1.12 -8.00 14.96
CA ASP A 60 0.12 -8.11 15.74
C ASP A 60 0.32 -6.88 16.66
N PRO A 61 0.37 -7.08 17.99
CA PRO A 61 0.48 -6.00 18.97
C PRO A 61 1.83 -5.27 18.92
N SER A 62 2.83 -5.79 18.22
CA SER A 62 4.08 -5.09 17.95
C SER A 62 3.84 -3.81 17.12
N TYR A 63 2.78 -3.78 16.30
CA TYR A 63 2.35 -2.62 15.54
C TYR A 63 1.36 -1.77 16.33
N ARG A 64 1.90 -0.86 17.15
CA ARG A 64 1.11 0.07 17.97
C ARG A 64 0.45 1.15 17.12
N ALA A 65 -0.81 1.43 17.38
CA ALA A 65 -1.51 2.56 16.78
C ALA A 65 -0.95 3.88 17.30
N MET A 66 -0.55 4.78 16.38
CA MET A 66 -0.04 6.10 16.76
C MET A 66 -1.11 6.97 17.42
N ALA A 67 -2.38 6.74 17.09
CA ALA A 67 -3.53 7.41 17.69
C ALA A 67 -3.93 6.85 19.07
N GLY A 68 -3.30 5.75 19.52
CA GLY A 68 -3.74 4.98 20.69
C GLY A 68 -5.00 4.14 20.47
N THR A 69 -5.61 4.20 19.29
CA THR A 69 -6.79 3.45 18.86
C THR A 69 -6.61 2.92 17.44
N ASP A 70 -7.26 1.81 17.12
CA ASP A 70 -7.15 1.14 15.83
C ASP A 70 -7.97 1.79 14.70
N ASP A 71 -8.97 2.58 15.09
CA ASP A 71 -9.79 3.39 14.21
C ASP A 71 -9.55 4.86 14.54
N ALA A 72 -9.03 5.61 13.58
CA ALA A 72 -8.77 7.04 13.74
C ALA A 72 -9.06 7.81 12.45
N THR A 73 -9.39 9.10 12.57
CA THR A 73 -9.78 9.97 11.47
C THR A 73 -8.84 11.16 11.39
N LEU A 74 -8.01 11.18 10.35
CA LEU A 74 -7.17 12.33 9.98
C LEU A 74 -8.00 13.34 9.20
N ILE A 75 -7.91 14.60 9.60
CA ILE A 75 -8.32 15.77 8.79
C ILE A 75 -7.06 16.59 8.54
N ALA A 76 -6.75 16.86 7.27
CA ALA A 76 -5.57 17.64 6.91
C ALA A 76 -5.80 18.52 5.68
N LYS A 77 -4.96 19.55 5.58
CA LYS A 77 -4.82 20.39 4.39
C LYS A 77 -3.45 20.12 3.79
N GLY A 78 -3.41 19.99 2.47
CA GLY A 78 -2.21 19.72 1.72
C GLY A 78 -1.90 20.78 0.68
N TRP A 79 -0.62 20.94 0.35
CA TRP A 79 -0.13 21.83 -0.68
C TRP A 79 1.11 21.24 -1.36
N ALA A 80 1.36 21.68 -2.60
CA ALA A 80 2.54 21.31 -3.35
C ALA A 80 3.80 21.97 -2.77
N ASP A 81 4.92 21.25 -2.78
CA ASP A 81 6.26 21.74 -2.48
C ASP A 81 7.21 21.20 -3.56
N GLY A 82 7.31 21.93 -4.68
CA GLY A 82 7.89 21.40 -5.91
C GLY A 82 7.09 20.20 -6.41
N ASP A 83 7.78 19.07 -6.62
CA ASP A 83 7.16 17.78 -7.00
C ASP A 83 6.62 16.97 -5.81
N LEU A 84 6.86 17.46 -4.59
CA LEU A 84 6.40 16.83 -3.36
C LEU A 84 5.05 17.39 -2.95
N TYR A 85 4.38 16.68 -2.05
CA TYR A 85 3.16 17.17 -1.43
C TYR A 85 3.26 17.13 0.09
N ARG A 86 2.97 18.25 0.74
CA ARG A 86 2.98 18.36 2.21
C ARG A 86 1.58 18.40 2.73
N PHE A 87 1.40 17.86 3.93
CA PHE A 87 0.14 17.99 4.66
C PHE A 87 0.40 18.45 6.09
N LYS A 88 -0.55 19.22 6.62
CA LYS A 88 -0.69 19.51 8.05
C LYS A 88 -2.13 19.33 8.47
N GLY A 89 -2.32 18.81 9.67
CA GLY A 89 -3.65 18.54 10.21
C GLY A 89 -3.57 17.94 11.61
N GLU A 90 -4.59 17.16 11.95
CA GLU A 90 -4.69 16.46 13.22
C GLU A 90 -5.60 15.23 13.06
N LEU A 91 -5.49 14.30 14.01
CA LEU A 91 -6.47 13.24 14.15
C LEU A 91 -7.56 13.67 15.12
N LYS A 92 -8.82 13.39 14.80
CA LYS A 92 -9.96 13.70 15.68
C LYS A 92 -9.80 13.10 17.08
N GLU A 93 -9.15 11.94 17.16
CA GLU A 93 -8.95 11.16 18.37
C GLU A 93 -7.80 11.70 19.24
N LEU A 94 -6.96 12.58 18.70
CA LEU A 94 -5.88 13.26 19.43
C LEU A 94 -5.91 14.78 19.16
N PRO A 95 -6.92 15.52 19.67
CA PRO A 95 -7.03 16.95 19.43
C PRO A 95 -5.79 17.72 19.91
N GLY A 96 -5.31 18.65 19.09
CA GLY A 96 -4.15 19.48 19.42
C GLY A 96 -2.79 18.78 19.27
N VAL A 97 -2.75 17.49 18.91
CA VAL A 97 -1.51 16.82 18.53
C VAL A 97 -1.27 17.04 17.03
N PRO A 98 -0.20 17.75 16.64
CA PRO A 98 0.02 18.09 15.24
C PRO A 98 0.35 16.85 14.42
N PHE A 99 -0.33 16.72 13.28
CA PHE A 99 0.04 15.82 12.20
C PHE A 99 0.74 16.60 11.08
N GLN A 100 1.81 16.03 10.55
CA GLN A 100 2.45 16.51 9.33
C GLN A 100 2.92 15.35 8.46
N SER A 101 2.84 15.50 7.14
CA SER A 101 3.38 14.49 6.21
C SER A 101 4.05 15.10 5.00
N LEU A 102 4.88 14.27 4.37
CA LEU A 102 5.51 14.50 3.09
C LEU A 102 5.23 13.29 2.19
N MET A 103 4.58 13.54 1.07
CA MET A 103 4.36 12.59 -0.01
C MET A 103 5.40 12.84 -1.10
N THR A 104 6.13 11.80 -1.48
CA THR A 104 7.09 11.81 -2.58
C THR A 104 6.58 10.89 -3.68
N PRO A 105 6.41 11.39 -4.92
CA PRO A 105 5.87 10.59 -6.01
C PRO A 105 6.80 9.41 -6.32
N ILE A 106 6.20 8.28 -6.67
CA ILE A 106 6.86 7.12 -7.27
C ILE A 106 6.56 7.21 -8.77
N THR A 107 7.61 7.43 -9.57
CA THR A 107 7.50 7.74 -11.00
C THR A 107 8.05 6.62 -11.90
N GLU A 108 8.09 5.40 -11.39
CA GLU A 108 8.58 4.25 -12.15
C GLU A 108 7.70 3.90 -13.34
N GLU A 109 8.32 3.30 -14.34
CA GLU A 109 7.64 2.85 -15.55
C GLU A 109 6.53 1.86 -15.20
N GLU A 110 5.35 2.09 -15.76
CA GLU A 110 4.22 1.22 -15.56
C GLU A 110 4.51 -0.18 -16.11
N VAL A 111 4.33 -1.18 -15.27
CA VAL A 111 4.43 -2.58 -15.69
C VAL A 111 3.36 -2.86 -16.74
N PRO A 112 3.72 -3.26 -17.98
CA PRO A 112 2.76 -3.51 -19.04
C PRO A 112 1.72 -4.54 -18.61
N ILE A 113 0.45 -4.29 -18.94
CA ILE A 113 -0.63 -5.25 -18.69
C ILE A 113 -0.65 -6.23 -19.85
N ALA A 114 -0.26 -7.47 -19.62
CA ALA A 114 -0.21 -8.52 -20.64
C ALA A 114 -1.59 -9.07 -21.05
N GLY A 115 -2.69 -8.53 -20.50
CA GLY A 115 -4.06 -8.95 -20.72
C GLY A 115 -5.05 -8.01 -20.02
N GLY A 116 -6.20 -8.53 -19.56
CA GLY A 116 -7.20 -7.72 -18.86
C GLY A 116 -7.84 -8.45 -17.67
N VAL A 117 -8.72 -7.72 -17.01
CA VAL A 117 -9.61 -8.24 -15.95
C VAL A 117 -10.96 -8.53 -16.59
N GLY A 118 -11.42 -9.78 -16.53
CA GLY A 118 -12.73 -10.16 -17.05
C GLY A 118 -13.89 -9.56 -16.23
N GLU A 119 -15.10 -9.60 -16.76
CA GLU A 119 -16.31 -9.03 -16.14
C GLU A 119 -16.63 -9.62 -14.74
N ALA A 120 -16.20 -10.86 -14.48
CA ALA A 120 -16.25 -11.52 -13.17
C ALA A 120 -14.86 -11.61 -12.50
N GLY A 121 -14.01 -10.63 -12.78
CA GLY A 121 -12.64 -10.52 -12.28
C GLY A 121 -12.55 -10.20 -10.79
N ILE A 122 -11.33 -10.14 -10.29
CA ILE A 122 -11.08 -9.65 -8.92
C ILE A 122 -11.58 -8.20 -8.80
N SER A 123 -12.17 -7.87 -7.65
CA SER A 123 -12.76 -6.55 -7.46
C SER A 123 -11.69 -5.46 -7.39
N ASP A 124 -11.94 -4.33 -8.03
CA ASP A 124 -11.08 -3.15 -7.85
C ASP A 124 -11.26 -2.59 -6.43
N GLY A 125 -10.13 -2.29 -5.78
CA GLY A 125 -10.14 -1.86 -4.39
C GLY A 125 -8.82 -2.01 -3.66
N LEU A 126 -8.80 -1.52 -2.43
CA LEU A 126 -7.71 -1.66 -1.49
C LEU A 126 -7.87 -2.97 -0.72
N TYR A 127 -6.84 -3.80 -0.73
CA TYR A 127 -6.74 -5.06 -0.02
C TYR A 127 -5.66 -4.96 1.07
N SER A 128 -5.85 -5.65 2.18
CA SER A 128 -4.70 -6.05 3.01
C SER A 128 -3.98 -7.21 2.33
N ILE A 129 -2.68 -7.34 2.54
CA ILE A 129 -1.88 -8.48 2.07
C ILE A 129 -1.06 -9.04 3.23
N HIS A 130 -1.11 -10.36 3.38
CA HIS A 130 -0.34 -11.11 4.37
C HIS A 130 0.45 -12.21 3.66
N LEU A 131 1.76 -12.02 3.58
CA LEU A 131 2.71 -12.90 2.92
C LEU A 131 3.38 -13.81 3.94
N ARG A 132 3.62 -15.07 3.55
CA ARG A 132 4.40 -16.05 4.29
C ARG A 132 5.42 -16.71 3.37
N MET A 133 6.63 -16.88 3.86
CA MET A 133 7.68 -17.65 3.18
C MET A 133 7.38 -19.15 3.30
N LEU A 134 7.62 -19.90 2.23
CA LEU A 134 7.35 -21.35 2.20
C LEU A 134 8.61 -22.21 2.40
N ASP A 135 9.80 -21.62 2.27
CA ASP A 135 11.08 -22.36 2.29
C ASP A 135 11.68 -22.48 3.71
N GLY A 136 10.84 -22.52 4.75
CA GLY A 136 11.27 -22.73 6.15
C GLY A 136 12.00 -21.54 6.79
N LEU A 137 11.93 -20.37 6.18
CA LEU A 137 12.43 -19.12 6.74
C LEU A 137 11.33 -18.47 7.59
N ASP A 138 11.68 -18.07 8.82
CA ASP A 138 10.84 -17.18 9.61
C ASP A 138 10.80 -15.81 8.91
N GLY A 139 9.62 -15.47 8.40
CA GLY A 139 9.43 -14.25 7.63
C GLY A 139 7.99 -14.13 7.14
N GLY A 140 7.33 -13.06 7.57
CA GLY A 140 6.04 -12.64 7.05
C GLY A 140 6.09 -11.16 6.75
N LEU A 141 5.57 -10.78 5.58
CA LEU A 141 5.41 -9.37 5.22
C LEU A 141 3.92 -9.04 5.20
N THR A 142 3.58 -7.89 5.76
CA THR A 142 2.21 -7.39 5.81
C THR A 142 2.19 -5.99 5.23
N GLY A 143 1.09 -5.65 4.56
CA GLY A 143 0.97 -4.38 3.87
C GLY A 143 -0.41 -4.21 3.24
N VAL A 144 -0.48 -3.33 2.25
CA VAL A 144 -1.68 -3.09 1.45
C VAL A 144 -1.41 -3.24 -0.05
N MET A 145 -2.44 -3.58 -0.79
CA MET A 145 -2.40 -3.72 -2.25
C MET A 145 -3.67 -3.14 -2.86
N LEU A 146 -3.53 -2.09 -3.66
CA LEU A 146 -4.57 -1.55 -4.52
C LEU A 146 -4.57 -2.34 -5.84
N LEU A 147 -5.71 -2.98 -6.12
CA LEU A 147 -6.00 -3.57 -7.41
C LEU A 147 -6.93 -2.64 -8.18
N ASN A 148 -6.54 -2.29 -9.40
CA ASN A 148 -7.32 -1.39 -10.24
C ASN A 148 -7.15 -1.74 -11.71
N GLN A 149 -8.15 -2.38 -12.31
CA GLN A 149 -8.23 -2.66 -13.75
C GLN A 149 -6.95 -3.32 -14.32
N GLY A 150 -6.44 -4.34 -13.63
CA GLY A 150 -5.23 -5.05 -14.05
C GLY A 150 -3.92 -4.41 -13.59
N ARG A 151 -3.96 -3.32 -12.84
CA ARG A 151 -2.79 -2.70 -12.18
C ARG A 151 -2.71 -3.06 -10.71
N ILE A 152 -1.48 -3.16 -10.23
CA ILE A 152 -1.13 -3.33 -8.82
C ILE A 152 -0.32 -2.12 -8.39
N LEU A 153 -0.78 -1.47 -7.32
CA LEU A 153 0.00 -0.50 -6.54
C LEU A 153 -0.08 -0.94 -5.08
N GLY A 154 0.94 -0.75 -4.28
CA GLY A 154 0.88 -1.19 -2.89
C GLY A 154 2.18 -1.01 -2.16
N GLY A 155 2.22 -1.51 -0.94
CA GLY A 155 3.40 -1.36 -0.10
C GLY A 155 3.11 -1.52 1.37
N ASP A 156 4.12 -1.20 2.14
CA ASP A 156 4.12 -1.27 3.59
C ASP A 156 4.85 -0.05 4.19
N ALA A 157 5.49 -0.19 5.35
CA ALA A 157 6.22 0.91 5.98
C ALA A 157 7.63 1.16 5.39
N ALA A 158 8.15 0.24 4.58
CA ALA A 158 9.51 0.27 4.03
C ALA A 158 9.55 0.06 2.50
N PHE A 159 8.60 -0.69 1.95
CA PHE A 159 8.56 -1.08 0.56
C PHE A 159 7.33 -0.57 -0.17
N TYR A 160 7.45 -0.41 -1.49
CA TYR A 160 6.32 -0.31 -2.41
C TYR A 160 6.35 -1.46 -3.42
N TYR A 161 5.18 -1.69 -4.01
CA TYR A 161 4.90 -2.71 -5.01
C TYR A 161 4.26 -2.03 -6.22
N LEU A 162 4.78 -2.30 -7.40
CA LEU A 162 4.17 -1.96 -8.68
C LEU A 162 3.96 -3.23 -9.47
N GLY A 163 2.89 -3.34 -10.23
CA GLY A 163 2.67 -4.57 -10.99
C GLY A 163 1.49 -4.52 -11.92
N SER A 164 1.31 -5.64 -12.60
CA SER A 164 0.15 -5.88 -13.44
C SER A 164 -0.36 -7.30 -13.24
N TYR A 165 -1.66 -7.48 -13.46
CA TYR A 165 -2.31 -8.76 -13.33
C TYR A 165 -3.39 -8.97 -14.38
N THR A 166 -3.72 -10.23 -14.57
CA THR A 166 -4.88 -10.69 -15.35
C THR A 166 -5.73 -11.57 -14.45
N ALA A 167 -7.05 -11.49 -14.61
CA ALA A 167 -7.98 -12.24 -13.76
C ALA A 167 -9.20 -12.69 -14.57
N ALA A 168 -9.47 -14.00 -14.54
CA ALA A 168 -10.64 -14.60 -15.20
C ALA A 168 -10.98 -15.95 -14.55
N LYS A 169 -12.27 -16.29 -14.49
CA LYS A 169 -12.76 -17.61 -14.07
C LYS A 169 -12.20 -18.06 -12.70
N GLY A 170 -12.15 -17.14 -11.74
CA GLY A 170 -11.64 -17.41 -10.37
C GLY A 170 -10.13 -17.63 -10.29
N ARG A 171 -9.37 -17.36 -11.36
CA ARG A 171 -7.91 -17.49 -11.43
C ARG A 171 -7.28 -16.18 -11.84
N TRP A 172 -6.17 -15.85 -11.21
CA TRP A 172 -5.40 -14.65 -11.51
C TRP A 172 -3.92 -14.95 -11.53
N LYS A 173 -3.18 -14.15 -12.27
CA LYS A 173 -1.72 -14.23 -12.38
C LYS A 173 -1.18 -12.86 -12.75
N GLY A 174 0.07 -12.62 -12.40
CA GLY A 174 0.69 -11.33 -12.66
C GLY A 174 2.14 -11.30 -12.26
N GLN A 175 2.67 -10.08 -12.27
CA GLN A 175 4.03 -9.79 -11.87
C GLN A 175 4.06 -8.52 -11.03
N ILE A 176 4.96 -8.50 -10.05
CA ILE A 176 5.18 -7.39 -9.12
C ILE A 176 6.67 -7.05 -9.14
N LEU A 177 6.97 -5.77 -9.21
CA LEU A 177 8.25 -5.19 -8.82
C LEU A 177 8.12 -4.71 -7.38
N ASN A 178 9.02 -5.17 -6.53
CA ASN A 178 9.12 -4.75 -5.14
C ASN A 178 10.42 -3.97 -4.95
N GLN A 179 10.31 -2.77 -4.37
CA GLN A 179 11.47 -1.93 -4.12
C GLN A 179 11.35 -1.20 -2.79
N GLU A 180 12.49 -1.06 -2.14
CA GLU A 180 12.62 -0.37 -0.86
C GLU A 180 12.57 1.14 -1.07
N HIS A 181 11.62 1.81 -0.41
CA HIS A 181 11.58 3.29 -0.39
C HIS A 181 12.22 3.88 0.87
N THR A 182 12.46 3.06 1.88
CA THR A 182 13.12 3.44 3.13
C THR A 182 13.85 2.22 3.66
N PRO A 183 15.14 2.34 4.00
CA PRO A 183 15.89 1.25 4.64
C PRO A 183 15.11 0.65 5.81
N ALA A 184 14.78 -0.63 5.71
CA ALA A 184 14.15 -1.35 6.80
C ALA A 184 15.19 -1.64 7.89
N LYS A 185 14.72 -1.82 9.12
CA LYS A 185 15.59 -1.88 10.31
C LYS A 185 16.33 -3.22 10.45
N ASP A 186 15.77 -4.30 9.90
CA ASP A 186 16.15 -5.68 10.26
C ASP A 186 16.74 -6.48 9.08
N ASP A 187 17.44 -5.82 8.16
CA ASP A 187 18.06 -6.43 6.96
C ASP A 187 17.10 -7.37 6.20
N PRO A 188 16.02 -6.82 5.62
CA PRO A 188 14.97 -7.63 5.01
C PRO A 188 15.52 -8.39 3.81
N ILE A 189 14.94 -9.56 3.54
CA ILE A 189 15.35 -10.43 2.43
C ILE A 189 15.36 -9.71 1.06
N PHE A 190 14.58 -8.64 0.93
CA PHE A 190 14.47 -7.81 -0.28
C PHE A 190 15.11 -6.42 -0.15
N GLY A 191 15.86 -6.15 0.93
CA GLY A 191 16.48 -4.85 1.20
C GLY A 191 17.51 -4.47 0.14
N GLY A 192 17.55 -3.19 -0.22
CA GLY A 192 18.55 -2.64 -1.15
C GLY A 192 18.46 -3.10 -2.61
N HIS A 193 17.43 -3.87 -2.99
CA HIS A 193 17.29 -4.42 -4.34
C HIS A 193 15.88 -4.22 -4.90
N GLU A 194 15.79 -4.04 -6.21
CA GLU A 194 14.56 -4.24 -6.95
C GLU A 194 14.35 -5.75 -7.15
N VAL A 195 13.20 -6.26 -6.74
CA VAL A 195 12.88 -7.69 -6.76
C VAL A 195 11.66 -7.94 -7.64
N GLY A 196 11.87 -8.67 -8.72
CA GLY A 196 10.80 -9.18 -9.57
C GLY A 196 10.13 -10.42 -8.96
N ILE A 197 8.81 -10.40 -8.89
CA ILE A 197 7.98 -11.44 -8.30
C ILE A 197 6.91 -11.85 -9.31
N GLY A 198 7.00 -13.07 -9.82
CA GLY A 198 5.94 -13.68 -10.63
C GLY A 198 4.98 -14.47 -9.74
N PHE A 199 3.67 -14.36 -9.98
CA PHE A 199 2.67 -15.05 -9.16
C PHE A 199 1.51 -15.63 -9.97
N SER A 200 0.84 -16.62 -9.38
CA SER A 200 -0.46 -17.11 -9.82
C SER A 200 -1.32 -17.53 -8.62
N GLY A 201 -2.64 -17.55 -8.79
CA GLY A 201 -3.53 -17.73 -7.67
C GLY A 201 -4.99 -17.91 -8.02
N SER A 202 -5.84 -17.81 -7.00
CA SER A 202 -7.30 -17.80 -7.12
C SER A 202 -7.91 -16.64 -6.35
N TYR A 203 -9.13 -16.26 -6.70
CA TYR A 203 -9.87 -15.19 -6.04
C TYR A 203 -11.36 -15.51 -5.98
N ASP A 204 -12.04 -14.81 -5.08
CA ASP A 204 -13.49 -14.65 -5.04
C ASP A 204 -13.84 -13.15 -4.97
N ALA A 205 -15.06 -12.83 -4.55
CA ALA A 205 -15.56 -11.45 -4.52
C ALA A 205 -14.92 -10.55 -3.45
N GLU A 206 -14.27 -11.13 -2.43
CA GLU A 206 -13.73 -10.41 -1.27
C GLU A 206 -12.29 -10.78 -0.92
N GLN A 207 -11.76 -11.87 -1.47
CA GLN A 207 -10.46 -12.40 -1.13
C GLN A 207 -9.70 -12.90 -2.36
N ALA A 208 -8.38 -12.94 -2.23
CA ALA A 208 -7.52 -13.60 -3.20
C ALA A 208 -6.35 -14.28 -2.50
N VAL A 209 -5.86 -15.36 -3.08
CA VAL A 209 -4.65 -16.05 -2.63
C VAL A 209 -3.70 -16.17 -3.81
N LEU A 210 -2.41 -16.11 -3.53
CA LEU A 210 -1.36 -16.30 -4.53
C LEU A 210 -0.24 -17.18 -4.00
N GLU A 211 0.39 -17.87 -4.95
CA GLU A 211 1.73 -18.44 -4.82
C GLU A 211 2.66 -17.67 -5.75
N ALA A 212 3.87 -17.41 -5.29
CA ALA A 212 4.81 -16.56 -5.98
C ALA A 212 6.25 -17.05 -5.86
N ALA A 213 7.04 -16.65 -6.84
CA ALA A 213 8.49 -16.83 -6.85
C ALA A 213 9.14 -15.45 -6.96
N ALA A 214 9.96 -15.10 -5.96
CA ALA A 214 10.75 -13.88 -5.95
C ALA A 214 12.21 -14.20 -6.29
N LEU A 215 12.80 -13.41 -7.19
CA LEU A 215 14.21 -13.54 -7.57
C LEU A 215 15.05 -12.51 -6.79
N ALA A 216 15.66 -12.94 -5.69
CA ALA A 216 16.56 -12.12 -4.89
C ALA A 216 18.01 -12.53 -5.19
N GLY A 217 18.67 -11.78 -6.08
CA GLY A 217 20.00 -12.11 -6.58
C GLY A 217 20.03 -13.46 -7.30
N LYS A 218 20.76 -14.45 -6.76
CA LYS A 218 20.86 -15.82 -7.32
C LYS A 218 19.89 -16.82 -6.70
N ARG A 219 19.04 -16.39 -5.75
CA ARG A 219 18.12 -17.26 -5.02
C ARG A 219 16.70 -17.02 -5.51
N SER A 220 15.99 -18.11 -5.78
CA SER A 220 14.54 -18.10 -5.98
C SER A 220 13.88 -18.46 -4.65
N LEU A 221 12.97 -17.61 -4.18
CA LEU A 221 12.25 -17.77 -2.94
C LEU A 221 10.79 -18.02 -3.23
N ARG A 222 10.20 -19.04 -2.59
CA ARG A 222 8.77 -19.32 -2.69
C ARG A 222 8.01 -18.68 -1.54
N LEU A 223 6.93 -18.03 -1.90
CA LEU A 223 6.05 -17.31 -1.00
C LEU A 223 4.59 -17.59 -1.34
N THR A 224 3.74 -17.50 -0.34
CA THR A 224 2.29 -17.41 -0.51
C THR A 224 1.77 -16.15 0.14
N ALA A 225 0.73 -15.55 -0.40
CA ALA A 225 0.05 -14.45 0.25
C ALA A 225 -1.47 -14.59 0.18
N ALA A 226 -2.14 -14.08 1.21
CA ALA A 226 -3.58 -13.92 1.26
C ALA A 226 -3.93 -12.43 1.24
N LEU A 227 -4.92 -12.09 0.42
CA LEU A 227 -5.48 -10.76 0.27
C LEU A 227 -6.92 -10.75 0.79
N LYS A 228 -7.28 -9.68 1.50
CA LYS A 228 -8.66 -9.42 1.94
C LYS A 228 -9.07 -8.02 1.55
N LEU A 229 -10.22 -7.90 0.88
CA LEU A 229 -10.78 -6.62 0.46
C LEU A 229 -11.13 -5.77 1.68
N MET A 230 -10.59 -4.56 1.72
CA MET A 230 -10.82 -3.58 2.79
C MET A 230 -11.73 -2.45 2.32
N HIS A 231 -11.61 -2.04 1.05
CA HIS A 231 -12.41 -0.97 0.46
C HIS A 231 -12.51 -1.12 -1.06
N ARG A 232 -13.71 -0.94 -1.63
CA ARG A 232 -13.91 -0.95 -3.08
C ARG A 232 -13.49 0.39 -3.70
N ALA A 233 -12.89 0.33 -4.89
CA ALA A 233 -12.40 1.50 -5.61
C ALA A 233 -13.51 2.44 -6.09
#